data_AF-A0A957BS82-F1
#
_entry.id   AF-A0A957BS82-F1
#
_cell.length_a   1.000
_cell.length_b   1.000
_cell.length_c   1.000
_cell.angle_alpha   90.00
_cell.angle_beta   90.00
_cell.angle_gamma   90.00
#
_symmetry.space_group_name_H-M   'P 1'
#
loop_
_entity.id
_entity.type
_entity.pdbx_description
1 polymer ?
#
loop_
_entity_poly.entity_id
_entity_poly.type
_entity_poly.pdbx_seq_one_letter_code
_entity_poly.pdbx_strand_id
1 'polypeptide(L)'
;MGFEAYCVKCKTKREMINAQATFTATGTPGTRGECSVCGTTLFRMGATEAHAGLPKPVIEHKPSKPKAKKTTKGGSKKKKKQTKARAGTRSNSKVGKLVIVESPAKARSVGGYLGNGYTVKASKGHVRDLLVSQLSVDVENNFEPKYRVPNDKRAVVKELKAAVDAADEIFLATDPDR
;
A
#
# COMPACT_ATOMS: atom_id res chain seq x y z
N MET A 1 10.58 -11.15 -40.44
CA MET A 1 10.90 -10.56 -39.12
C MET A 1 9.83 -10.97 -38.14
N GLY A 2 10.11 -11.95 -37.27
CA GLY A 2 9.16 -12.37 -36.23
C GLY A 2 9.06 -11.31 -35.13
N PHE A 3 7.86 -11.06 -34.61
CA PHE A 3 7.67 -10.21 -33.45
C PHE A 3 7.95 -11.02 -32.19
N GLU A 4 9.03 -10.70 -31.48
CA GLU A 4 9.33 -11.35 -30.20
C GLU A 4 8.80 -10.54 -29.01
N ALA A 5 8.18 -11.24 -28.06
CA ALA A 5 7.76 -10.68 -26.79
C ALA A 5 8.03 -11.65 -25.63
N TYR A 6 8.15 -11.10 -24.42
CA TYR A 6 8.34 -11.90 -23.22
C TYR A 6 7.04 -12.57 -22.81
N CYS A 7 7.04 -13.90 -22.72
CA CYS A 7 5.90 -14.66 -22.25
C CYS A 7 5.97 -14.88 -20.73
N VAL A 8 5.00 -14.36 -19.99
CA VAL A 8 4.94 -14.48 -18.52
C VAL A 8 4.76 -15.94 -18.07
N LYS A 9 4.04 -16.77 -18.86
CA LYS A 9 3.87 -18.20 -18.54
C LYS A 9 5.12 -19.02 -18.85
N CYS A 10 5.78 -18.79 -19.99
CA CYS A 10 6.99 -19.52 -20.38
C CYS A 10 8.28 -18.92 -19.81
N LYS A 11 8.21 -17.78 -19.12
CA LYS A 11 9.32 -17.00 -18.55
C LYS A 11 10.49 -16.72 -19.51
N THR A 12 10.22 -16.72 -20.82
CA THR A 12 11.22 -16.60 -21.89
C THR A 12 10.68 -15.72 -23.01
N LYS A 13 11.59 -15.10 -23.80
CA LYS A 13 11.21 -14.41 -25.04
C LYS A 13 10.80 -15.44 -26.08
N ARG A 14 9.65 -15.22 -26.70
CA ARG A 14 9.06 -16.12 -27.69
C ARG A 14 8.48 -15.32 -28.84
N GLU A 15 8.42 -15.95 -30.00
CA GLU A 15 7.75 -15.40 -31.16
C GLU A 15 6.24 -15.32 -30.93
N MET A 16 5.67 -14.20 -31.38
CA MET A 16 4.25 -13.92 -31.36
C MET A 16 3.60 -14.45 -32.63
N ILE A 17 2.59 -15.31 -32.47
CA ILE A 17 1.65 -15.70 -33.52
C ILE A 17 0.49 -14.70 -33.51
N ASN A 18 -0.12 -14.44 -34.66
CA ASN A 18 -1.28 -13.54 -34.80
C ASN A 18 -1.02 -12.12 -34.27
N ALA A 19 0.15 -11.55 -34.58
CA ALA A 19 0.51 -10.20 -34.17
C ALA A 19 -0.37 -9.14 -34.87
N GLN A 20 -1.16 -8.40 -34.08
CA GLN A 20 -2.01 -7.31 -34.52
C GLN A 20 -1.58 -5.99 -33.88
N ALA A 21 -1.51 -4.93 -34.68
CA ALA A 21 -1.27 -3.58 -34.21
C ALA A 21 -2.51 -3.05 -33.45
N THR A 22 -2.31 -2.55 -32.24
CA THR A 22 -3.37 -2.06 -31.36
C THR A 22 -2.91 -0.82 -30.61
N PHE A 23 -3.78 0.18 -30.46
CA PHE A 23 -3.50 1.35 -29.63
C PHE A 23 -3.98 1.11 -28.20
N THR A 24 -3.20 1.60 -27.23
CA THR A 24 -3.64 1.67 -25.83
C THR A 24 -4.70 2.76 -25.63
N ALA A 25 -5.40 2.75 -24.49
CA ALA A 25 -6.40 3.77 -24.16
C ALA A 25 -5.82 5.21 -24.11
N THR A 26 -4.51 5.34 -23.98
CA THR A 26 -3.77 6.61 -23.99
C THR A 26 -3.18 6.96 -25.36
N GLY A 27 -3.50 6.19 -26.41
CA GLY A 27 -3.01 6.43 -27.79
C GLY A 27 -1.60 5.92 -28.08
N THR A 28 -0.92 5.26 -27.13
CA THR A 28 0.42 4.68 -27.35
C THR A 28 0.33 3.44 -28.25
N PRO A 29 1.16 3.31 -29.31
CA PRO A 29 1.16 2.16 -30.22
C PRO A 29 1.75 0.91 -29.55
N GLY A 30 1.10 -0.23 -29.76
CA GLY A 30 1.56 -1.53 -29.30
C GLY A 30 1.09 -2.65 -30.20
N THR A 31 1.74 -3.80 -30.08
CA THR A 31 1.38 -5.01 -30.83
C THR A 31 0.90 -6.07 -29.85
N ARG A 32 -0.29 -6.61 -30.08
CA ARG A 32 -0.86 -7.72 -29.33
C ARG A 32 -0.80 -8.98 -30.17
N GLY A 33 -0.54 -10.12 -29.57
CA GLY A 33 -0.52 -11.43 -30.25
C GLY A 33 -0.55 -12.56 -29.25
N GLU A 34 -0.26 -13.77 -29.68
CA GLU A 34 -0.32 -14.98 -28.88
C GLU A 34 1.05 -15.68 -28.84
N CYS A 35 1.39 -16.29 -27.72
CA CYS A 35 2.61 -17.07 -27.58
C CYS A 35 2.53 -18.36 -28.40
N SER A 36 3.55 -18.63 -29.24
CA SER A 36 3.62 -19.83 -30.08
C SER A 36 3.55 -21.17 -29.34
N VAL A 37 3.91 -21.20 -28.06
CA VAL A 37 4.00 -22.44 -27.27
C VAL A 37 2.79 -22.65 -26.36
N CYS A 38 2.32 -21.59 -25.69
CA CYS A 38 1.31 -21.70 -24.65
C CYS A 38 0.02 -20.92 -24.93
N GLY A 39 -0.10 -20.28 -26.10
CA GLY A 39 -1.27 -19.50 -26.52
C GLY A 39 -1.56 -18.27 -25.65
N THR A 40 -0.71 -17.92 -24.69
CA THR A 40 -0.95 -16.77 -23.81
C THR A 40 -0.78 -15.48 -24.57
N THR A 41 -1.68 -14.52 -24.34
CA THR A 41 -1.62 -13.20 -24.97
C THR A 41 -0.33 -12.48 -24.61
N LEU A 42 0.43 -12.10 -25.63
CA LEU A 42 1.66 -11.31 -25.55
C LEU A 42 1.37 -9.88 -25.99
N PHE A 43 1.99 -8.92 -25.31
CA PHE A 43 1.91 -7.51 -25.67
C PHE A 43 3.31 -6.91 -25.73
N ARG A 44 3.61 -6.25 -26.85
CA ARG A 44 4.88 -5.56 -27.08
C ARG A 44 4.59 -4.08 -27.35
N MET A 45 5.22 -3.20 -26.60
CA MET A 45 5.15 -1.76 -26.88
C MET A 45 6.06 -1.41 -28.06
N GLY A 46 5.59 -0.55 -28.96
CA GLY A 46 6.37 -0.10 -30.11
C GLY A 46 5.52 0.05 -31.37
N ALA A 47 5.87 1.05 -32.19
CA ALA A 47 5.30 1.22 -33.51
C ALA A 47 5.85 0.14 -34.45
N THR A 48 4.95 -0.56 -35.13
CA THR A 48 5.25 -1.51 -36.21
C THR A 48 4.70 -0.96 -37.52
N GLU A 49 5.19 -1.43 -38.66
CA GLU A 49 4.73 -0.99 -40.01
C GLU A 49 3.20 -1.11 -40.18
N ALA A 50 2.58 -2.07 -39.47
CA ALA A 50 1.13 -2.26 -39.40
C ALA A 50 0.36 -1.12 -38.70
N HIS A 51 1.04 -0.13 -38.10
CA HIS A 51 0.41 1.07 -37.52
C HIS A 51 0.20 2.20 -38.54
N ALA A 52 0.76 2.11 -39.75
CA ALA A 52 0.66 3.17 -40.77
C ALA A 52 -0.76 3.34 -41.34
N GLY A 53 -1.60 2.31 -41.28
CA GLY A 53 -2.95 2.31 -41.87
C GLY A 53 -4.12 2.32 -40.88
N LEU A 54 -3.86 2.38 -39.57
CA LEU A 54 -4.92 2.33 -38.55
C LEU A 54 -5.28 3.75 -38.05
N PRO A 55 -6.57 4.12 -38.02
CA PRO A 55 -7.00 5.40 -37.45
C PRO A 55 -6.65 5.44 -35.97
N LYS A 56 -5.84 6.42 -35.58
CA LYS A 56 -5.48 6.65 -34.18
C LYS A 56 -6.76 6.92 -33.38
N PRO A 57 -6.99 6.27 -32.22
CA PRO A 57 -8.16 6.55 -31.41
C PRO A 57 -8.10 8.01 -30.97
N VAL A 58 -9.17 8.76 -31.24
CA VAL A 58 -9.34 10.13 -30.74
C VAL A 58 -9.45 10.01 -29.22
N ILE A 59 -8.44 10.52 -28.51
CA ILE A 59 -8.45 10.57 -27.05
C ILE A 59 -9.48 11.64 -26.66
N GLU A 60 -10.73 11.24 -26.44
CA GLU A 60 -11.70 12.12 -25.81
C GLU A 60 -11.32 12.31 -24.34
N HIS A 61 -10.73 13.46 -24.04
CA HIS A 61 -10.55 13.93 -22.67
C HIS A 61 -11.93 14.16 -22.05
N LYS A 62 -12.54 13.13 -21.46
CA LYS A 62 -13.66 13.35 -20.54
C LYS A 62 -13.14 14.16 -19.36
N PRO A 63 -13.67 15.38 -19.11
CA PRO A 63 -13.26 16.16 -17.96
C PRO A 63 -13.52 15.34 -16.69
N SER A 64 -12.50 15.27 -15.84
CA SER A 64 -12.60 14.62 -14.55
C SER A 64 -13.76 15.26 -13.77
N LYS A 65 -14.77 14.45 -13.40
CA LYS A 65 -15.83 14.91 -12.49
C LYS A 65 -15.16 15.45 -11.22
N PRO A 66 -15.44 16.69 -10.80
CA PRO A 66 -14.99 17.15 -9.49
C PRO A 66 -15.62 16.25 -8.43
N LYS A 67 -14.79 15.69 -7.53
CA LYS A 67 -15.27 14.96 -6.35
C LYS A 67 -16.04 15.95 -5.47
N ALA A 68 -17.37 15.90 -5.58
CA ALA A 68 -18.27 16.68 -4.76
C ALA A 68 -18.09 16.34 -3.28
N LYS A 69 -17.65 17.34 -2.52
CA LYS A 69 -17.73 17.42 -1.06
C LYS A 69 -19.22 17.40 -0.69
N LYS A 70 -19.74 16.25 -0.23
CA LYS A 70 -21.14 16.12 0.21
C LYS A 70 -21.23 16.24 1.73
N THR A 71 -21.52 17.47 2.17
CA THR A 71 -22.25 17.79 3.40
C THR A 71 -23.65 17.19 3.34
N THR A 72 -24.12 16.56 4.42
CA THR A 72 -25.47 15.97 4.52
C THR A 72 -26.30 16.63 5.64
N LYS A 73 -27.23 17.50 5.24
CA LYS A 73 -28.53 17.81 5.87
C LYS A 73 -29.47 18.10 4.68
N GLY A 74 -30.69 17.57 4.52
CA GLY A 74 -31.49 16.60 5.22
C GLY A 74 -32.88 16.51 4.52
N GLY A 75 -33.57 15.37 4.64
CA GLY A 75 -35.01 15.17 4.37
C GLY A 75 -35.39 14.66 2.97
N SER A 76 -36.37 13.77 2.75
CA SER A 76 -37.27 13.04 3.68
C SER A 76 -38.04 11.93 2.92
N LYS A 77 -38.24 10.77 3.58
CA LYS A 77 -39.30 9.70 3.43
C LYS A 77 -39.51 9.05 2.04
N LYS A 78 -39.55 7.71 1.88
CA LYS A 78 -40.50 6.76 2.50
C LYS A 78 -40.06 5.28 2.35
N LYS A 79 -39.83 4.62 3.50
CA LYS A 79 -40.31 3.29 3.95
C LYS A 79 -40.22 2.05 3.00
N LYS A 80 -39.31 1.10 3.33
CA LYS A 80 -39.68 -0.33 3.53
C LYS A 80 -38.62 -1.14 4.33
N LYS A 81 -39.09 -1.59 5.50
CA LYS A 81 -38.78 -2.79 6.31
C LYS A 81 -37.31 -3.14 6.65
N GLN A 82 -36.94 -2.81 7.88
CA GLN A 82 -35.78 -3.27 8.62
C GLN A 82 -35.89 -4.77 8.93
N THR A 83 -34.87 -5.56 8.57
CA THR A 83 -34.44 -6.71 9.36
C THR A 83 -33.28 -6.24 10.23
N LYS A 84 -33.52 -6.21 11.54
CA LYS A 84 -32.56 -5.80 12.57
C LYS A 84 -31.43 -6.85 12.65
N ALA A 85 -30.30 -6.59 12.00
CA ALA A 85 -29.03 -7.13 12.49
C ALA A 85 -28.51 -6.16 13.54
N ARG A 86 -28.53 -6.63 14.79
CA ARG A 86 -28.22 -5.88 16.00
C ARG A 86 -26.91 -5.10 15.87
N ALA A 87 -26.95 -3.85 16.33
CA ALA A 87 -25.78 -3.15 16.79
C ALA A 87 -25.06 -4.04 17.81
N GLY A 88 -23.99 -4.69 17.37
CA GLY A 88 -23.01 -5.24 18.27
C GLY A 88 -22.33 -4.06 18.94
N THR A 89 -22.63 -3.86 20.21
CA THR A 89 -21.78 -3.15 21.17
C THR A 89 -20.34 -3.51 20.82
N ARG A 90 -19.57 -2.57 20.25
CA ARG A 90 -18.13 -2.79 20.09
C ARG A 90 -17.57 -2.74 21.49
N SER A 91 -17.54 -3.90 22.12
CA SER A 91 -16.96 -4.10 23.42
C SER A 91 -15.56 -3.54 23.36
N ASN A 92 -15.27 -2.67 24.30
CA ASN A 92 -13.92 -2.36 24.72
C ASN A 92 -13.35 -3.62 25.38
N SER A 93 -13.20 -4.68 24.59
CA SER A 93 -12.51 -5.90 24.99
C SER A 93 -11.06 -5.59 24.71
N LYS A 94 -10.27 -5.41 25.76
CA LYS A 94 -8.82 -5.26 25.68
C LYS A 94 -8.29 -6.31 24.70
N VAL A 95 -7.67 -5.84 23.62
CA VAL A 95 -7.37 -6.66 22.45
C VAL A 95 -5.97 -7.24 22.63
N GLY A 96 -5.89 -8.30 23.42
CA GLY A 96 -4.76 -9.22 23.44
C GLY A 96 -3.39 -8.57 23.71
N LYS A 97 -2.35 -9.32 23.35
CA LYS A 97 -0.95 -8.98 23.62
C LYS A 97 -0.40 -8.14 22.45
N LEU A 98 0.28 -7.04 22.72
CA LEU A 98 0.91 -6.20 21.71
C LEU A 98 2.40 -6.53 21.62
N VAL A 99 2.91 -6.73 20.40
CA VAL A 99 4.34 -6.90 20.14
C VAL A 99 4.81 -5.75 19.27
N ILE A 100 5.81 -5.01 19.74
CA ILE A 100 6.42 -3.91 19.01
C ILE A 100 7.79 -4.36 18.50
N VAL A 101 7.98 -4.28 17.19
CA VAL A 101 9.24 -4.60 16.50
C VAL A 101 9.77 -3.39 15.74
N GLU A 102 11.04 -3.42 15.36
CA GLU A 102 11.65 -2.29 14.68
C GLU A 102 11.22 -2.16 13.21
N SER A 103 11.23 -3.27 12.45
CA SER A 103 11.02 -3.26 10.99
C SER A 103 9.65 -3.86 10.57
N PRO A 104 9.02 -3.34 9.50
CA PRO A 104 7.76 -3.89 8.99
C PRO A 104 7.89 -5.33 8.49
N ALA A 105 9.07 -5.73 8.01
CA ALA A 105 9.32 -7.09 7.57
C ALA A 105 9.27 -8.07 8.74
N LYS A 106 9.96 -7.75 9.85
CA LYS A 106 9.90 -8.54 11.09
C LYS A 106 8.47 -8.62 11.63
N ALA A 107 7.69 -7.55 11.54
CA ALA A 107 6.30 -7.56 12.01
C ALA A 107 5.45 -8.62 11.28
N ARG A 108 5.67 -8.79 9.97
CA ARG A 108 4.98 -9.81 9.17
C ARG A 108 5.43 -11.22 9.55
N SER A 109 6.74 -11.43 9.71
CA SER A 109 7.29 -12.74 10.09
C SER A 109 6.85 -13.16 11.49
N VAL A 110 7.04 -12.29 12.49
CA VAL A 110 6.65 -12.54 13.89
C VAL A 110 5.14 -12.70 14.03
N GLY A 111 4.35 -11.89 13.31
CA GLY A 111 2.89 -12.06 13.28
C GLY A 111 2.45 -13.41 12.73
N GLY A 112 3.15 -13.94 11.73
CA GLY A 112 2.90 -15.28 11.20
C GLY A 112 3.20 -16.40 12.21
N TYR A 113 4.22 -16.24 13.06
CA TYR A 113 4.58 -17.22 14.07
C TYR A 113 3.67 -17.19 15.30
N LEU A 114 3.27 -16.01 15.76
CA LEU A 114 2.48 -15.83 16.99
C LEU A 114 0.98 -16.11 16.79
N GLY A 115 0.47 -15.90 15.59
CA GLY A 115 -0.93 -16.20 15.25
C GLY A 115 -1.96 -15.28 15.90
N ASN A 116 -3.20 -15.78 16.00
CA ASN A 116 -4.35 -15.01 16.47
C ASN A 116 -4.29 -14.85 18.00
N GLY A 117 -4.18 -13.60 18.46
CA GLY A 117 -4.04 -13.25 19.89
C GLY A 117 -2.94 -12.23 20.16
N TYR A 118 -2.04 -12.07 19.19
CA TYR A 118 -1.01 -11.03 19.20
C TYR A 118 -1.28 -9.98 18.13
N THR A 119 -1.24 -8.72 18.55
CA THR A 119 -1.17 -7.59 17.63
C THR A 119 0.29 -7.23 17.44
N VAL A 120 0.83 -7.37 16.23
CA VAL A 120 2.23 -7.01 15.95
C VAL A 120 2.29 -5.67 15.21
N LYS A 121 3.07 -4.71 15.74
CA LYS A 121 3.25 -3.36 15.17
C LYS A 121 4.73 -3.06 14.98
N ALA A 122 5.04 -2.28 13.95
CA ALA A 122 6.41 -1.85 13.65
C ALA A 122 6.63 -0.37 14.01
N SER A 123 7.72 -0.05 14.70
CA SER A 123 8.14 1.33 14.98
C SER A 123 8.72 2.05 13.76
N LYS A 124 9.15 1.28 12.75
CA LYS A 124 9.86 1.75 11.56
C LYS A 124 11.16 2.46 11.94
N GLY A 125 11.96 1.85 12.82
CA GLY A 125 13.20 2.41 13.37
C GLY A 125 12.99 3.31 14.59
N HIS A 126 13.91 4.25 14.80
CA HIS A 126 13.89 5.18 15.93
C HIS A 126 12.67 6.11 15.92
N VAL A 127 12.04 6.26 17.09
CA VAL A 127 10.85 7.11 17.31
C VAL A 127 11.18 8.45 17.97
N ARG A 128 12.37 8.56 18.58
CA ARG A 128 12.90 9.76 19.24
C ARG A 128 14.33 9.97 18.76
N ASP A 129 14.72 11.23 18.64
CA ASP A 129 16.07 11.62 18.24
C ASP A 129 16.46 12.94 18.92
N LEU A 130 17.75 13.27 18.90
CA LEU A 130 18.27 14.55 19.35
C LEU A 130 17.91 15.67 18.36
N LEU A 131 17.86 16.90 18.84
CA LEU A 131 17.57 18.06 18.00
C LEU A 131 18.85 18.46 17.25
N VAL A 132 18.92 18.20 15.95
CA VAL A 132 20.11 18.48 15.13
C VAL A 132 20.48 19.98 15.11
N SER A 133 19.49 20.86 15.28
CA SER A 133 19.67 22.32 15.19
C SER A 133 20.27 22.98 16.43
N GLN A 134 20.35 22.28 17.57
CA GLN A 134 20.84 22.84 18.84
C GLN A 134 21.71 21.81 19.55
N LEU A 135 22.61 22.26 20.43
CA LEU A 135 23.34 21.38 21.33
C LEU A 135 22.31 20.71 22.26
N SER A 136 21.90 19.50 21.90
CA SER A 136 20.79 18.76 22.56
C SER A 136 21.23 18.02 23.81
N VAL A 137 22.42 18.32 24.31
CA VAL A 137 23.04 17.68 25.45
C VAL A 137 23.44 18.79 26.42
N ASP A 138 22.91 18.72 27.63
CA ASP A 138 23.22 19.69 28.68
C ASP A 138 24.53 19.30 29.38
N VAL A 139 25.62 19.99 29.01
CA VAL A 139 26.97 19.70 29.54
C VAL A 139 27.09 20.06 31.01
N GLU A 140 26.26 20.98 31.51
CA GLU A 140 26.26 21.41 32.91
C GLU A 140 25.47 20.45 33.79
N ASN A 141 24.43 19.81 33.25
CA ASN A 141 23.59 18.82 33.94
C ASN A 141 23.90 17.39 33.49
N ASN A 142 25.12 16.89 33.79
CA ASN A 142 25.51 15.48 33.57
C ASN A 142 25.26 14.95 32.15
N PHE A 143 25.40 15.79 31.12
CA PHE A 143 25.16 15.43 29.73
C PHE A 143 23.72 14.96 29.47
N GLU A 144 22.72 15.56 30.12
CA GLU A 144 21.32 15.18 29.94
C GLU A 144 20.86 15.41 28.47
N PRO A 145 20.43 14.35 27.75
CA PRO A 145 19.99 14.46 26.37
C PRO A 145 18.53 14.91 26.26
N LYS A 146 18.28 15.96 25.48
CA LYS A 146 16.94 16.44 25.13
C LYS A 146 16.44 15.76 23.85
N TYR A 147 15.72 14.65 24.01
CA TYR A 147 15.12 13.93 22.88
C TYR A 147 13.76 14.52 22.45
N ARG A 148 13.55 14.62 21.14
CA ARG A 148 12.28 14.99 20.51
C ARG A 148 11.79 13.88 19.59
N VAL A 149 10.46 13.78 19.40
CA VAL A 149 9.87 12.94 18.34
C VAL A 149 9.93 13.71 17.00
N PRO A 150 10.65 13.20 15.98
CA PRO A 150 10.67 13.83 14.66
C PRO A 150 9.25 13.92 14.07
N ASN A 151 8.99 14.96 13.28
CA ASN A 151 7.65 15.24 12.75
C ASN A 151 7.09 14.04 11.95
N ASP A 152 7.94 13.36 11.19
CA ASP A 152 7.59 12.22 10.34
C ASP A 152 7.18 10.98 11.16
N LYS A 153 7.64 10.88 12.40
CA LYS A 153 7.36 9.76 13.31
C LYS A 153 6.14 10.01 14.21
N ARG A 154 5.59 11.23 14.26
CA ARG A 154 4.46 11.57 15.14
C ARG A 154 3.22 10.71 14.87
N ALA A 155 2.94 10.39 13.61
CA ALA A 155 1.83 9.52 13.23
C ALA A 155 2.02 8.10 13.79
N VAL A 156 3.22 7.53 13.61
CA VAL A 156 3.57 6.19 14.12
C VAL A 156 3.48 6.15 15.63
N VAL A 157 4.03 7.15 16.33
CA VAL A 157 3.96 7.24 17.79
C VAL A 157 2.50 7.34 18.27
N LYS A 158 1.64 8.08 17.57
CA LYS A 158 0.22 8.19 17.91
C LYS A 158 -0.50 6.84 17.76
N GLU A 159 -0.21 6.11 16.68
CA GLU A 159 -0.77 4.77 16.46
C GLU A 159 -0.29 3.76 17.50
N LEU A 160 1.01 3.78 17.84
CA LEU A 160 1.58 2.92 18.87
C LEU A 160 0.99 3.22 20.25
N LYS A 161 0.84 4.50 20.61
CA LYS A 161 0.17 4.91 21.87
C LYS A 161 -1.25 4.35 21.94
N ALA A 162 -2.05 4.51 20.88
CA ALA A 162 -3.40 3.97 20.85
C ALA A 162 -3.45 2.43 20.95
N ALA A 163 -2.46 1.74 20.35
CA ALA A 163 -2.36 0.29 20.45
C ALA A 163 -1.94 -0.16 21.86
N VAL A 164 -1.04 0.60 22.50
CA VAL A 164 -0.60 0.38 23.88
C VAL A 164 -1.76 0.55 24.87
N ASP A 165 -2.56 1.61 24.70
CA ASP A 165 -3.71 1.89 25.58
C ASP A 165 -4.80 0.79 25.48
N ALA A 166 -4.84 0.06 24.36
CA ALA A 166 -5.81 -1.00 24.10
C ALA A 166 -5.32 -2.42 24.45
N ALA A 167 -4.03 -2.60 24.72
CA ALA A 167 -3.39 -3.89 24.96
C ALA A 167 -3.33 -4.24 26.45
N ASP A 168 -3.35 -5.54 26.77
CA ASP A 168 -3.19 -6.03 28.14
C ASP A 168 -1.72 -6.19 28.55
N GLU A 169 -0.91 -6.70 27.63
CA GLU A 169 0.53 -6.90 27.80
C GLU A 169 1.28 -6.35 26.58
N ILE A 170 2.48 -5.82 26.82
CA ILE A 170 3.32 -5.23 25.79
C ILE A 170 4.66 -5.94 25.77
N PHE A 171 5.03 -6.47 24.62
CA PHE A 171 6.32 -7.10 24.34
C PHE A 171 7.14 -6.19 23.44
N LEU A 172 8.35 -5.87 23.87
CA LEU A 172 9.33 -5.16 23.06
C LEU A 172 10.25 -6.21 22.44
N ALA A 173 10.09 -6.44 21.14
CA ALA A 173 10.86 -7.39 20.35
C ALA A 173 11.79 -6.63 19.38
N THR A 174 12.63 -5.75 19.96
CA THR A 174 13.75 -5.13 19.26
C THR A 174 14.87 -6.14 19.05
N ASP A 175 15.82 -5.80 18.19
CA ASP A 175 17.01 -6.63 18.06
C ASP A 175 17.81 -6.62 19.38
N PRO A 176 18.61 -7.68 19.64
CA PRO A 176 19.42 -7.77 20.84
C PRO A 176 20.69 -6.90 20.76
N ASP A 177 20.60 -5.75 20.11
CA ASP A 177 21.66 -4.75 19.96
C ASP A 177 21.46 -3.56 20.94
N ARG A 178 22.37 -2.59 20.87
CA ARG A 178 22.56 -1.54 21.89
C ARG A 178 21.90 -0.22 21.52
#